data_AF-A0A317H9Y1-F1
#
_entry.id   AF-A0A317H9Y1-F1
#
_cell.length_a   1.000
_cell.length_b   1.000
_cell.length_c   1.000
_cell.angle_alpha   90.00
_cell.angle_beta   90.00
_cell.angle_gamma   90.00
#
_symmetry.space_group_name_H-M   'P 1'
#
loop_
_entity.id
_entity.type
_entity.pdbx_description
1 polymer ?
#
loop_
_entity_poly.entity_id
_entity_poly.type
_entity_poly.pdbx_seq_one_letter_code
_entity_poly.pdbx_strand_id
1 'polypeptide(L)'
;MATKKWISERKAVGGCTSCSENQAEENHKQCRICLDKKNDYEKNRRAADPEHRQALRDSQRRHKNRTRNEALKLLGGKCECCKETINEFLTFDHKYKDGNEHRKKLRHFATGVGLYRRLLRDAELRKKFRILCWNCNCSIGIHGHCPHQER
;
A
#
# COMPACT_ATOMS: atom_id res chain seq x y z
N MET A 1 -5.96 0.71 -20.08
CA MET A 1 -5.49 1.89 -20.84
C MET A 1 -4.74 1.41 -22.05
N ALA A 2 -5.23 1.68 -23.26
CA ALA A 2 -4.57 1.27 -24.50
C ALA A 2 -3.25 2.05 -24.65
N THR A 3 -2.13 1.34 -24.81
CA THR A 3 -0.83 1.96 -25.09
C THR A 3 -0.87 2.51 -26.52
N LYS A 4 -0.53 3.79 -26.72
CA LYS A 4 -0.52 4.39 -28.06
C LYS A 4 0.36 3.55 -29.00
N LYS A 5 -0.16 3.19 -30.18
CA LYS A 5 0.45 2.26 -31.15
C LYS A 5 1.94 2.54 -31.40
N TRP A 6 2.29 3.81 -31.61
CA TRP A 6 3.67 4.26 -31.84
C TRP A 6 4.66 3.98 -30.70
N ILE A 7 4.19 3.89 -29.44
CA ILE A 7 5.05 3.56 -28.29
C ILE A 7 5.46 2.10 -28.34
N SER A 8 4.53 1.23 -28.72
CA SER A 8 4.78 -0.21 -28.85
C SER A 8 5.75 -0.49 -30.00
N GLU A 9 5.57 0.19 -31.14
CA GLU A 9 6.45 0.09 -32.30
C GLU A 9 7.88 0.52 -31.97
N ARG A 10 8.06 1.63 -31.24
CA ARG A 10 9.40 2.11 -30.82
C ARG A 10 10.09 1.12 -29.88
N LYS A 11 9.36 0.55 -28.91
CA LYS A 11 9.94 -0.46 -28.00
C LYS A 11 10.39 -1.72 -28.71
N ALA A 12 9.64 -2.16 -29.73
CA ALA A 12 9.95 -3.38 -30.48
C ALA A 12 11.32 -3.31 -31.17
N VAL A 13 11.76 -2.10 -31.54
CA VAL A 13 13.07 -1.84 -32.18
C VAL A 13 14.12 -1.28 -31.22
N GLY A 14 13.89 -1.37 -29.90
CA GLY A 14 14.81 -0.84 -28.88
C GLY A 14 14.83 0.69 -28.74
N GLY A 15 13.99 1.41 -29.49
CA GLY A 15 13.97 2.86 -29.55
C GLY A 15 13.38 3.56 -28.33
N CYS A 16 13.87 4.78 -28.06
CA CYS A 16 13.37 5.67 -27.03
C CYS A 16 11.90 6.02 -27.25
N THR A 17 11.06 5.77 -26.24
CA THR A 17 9.61 6.09 -26.31
C THR A 17 9.30 7.59 -26.20
N SER A 18 10.31 8.46 -26.09
CA SER A 18 10.11 9.91 -25.96
C SER A 18 10.56 10.67 -27.20
N CYS A 19 11.81 10.56 -27.62
CA CYS A 19 12.36 11.41 -28.69
C CYS A 19 12.44 10.76 -30.07
N SER A 20 12.11 9.47 -30.25
CA SER A 20 12.25 8.70 -31.52
C SER A 20 13.64 8.64 -32.16
N GLU A 21 14.58 9.49 -31.74
CA GLU A 21 15.90 9.67 -32.35
C GLU A 21 16.98 8.76 -31.78
N ASN A 22 16.80 8.27 -30.56
CA ASN A 22 17.82 7.55 -29.80
C ASN A 22 17.35 6.17 -29.38
N GLN A 23 18.29 5.26 -29.15
CA GLN A 23 18.04 3.97 -28.51
C GLN A 23 17.69 4.16 -27.03
N ALA A 24 16.87 3.28 -26.47
CA ALA A 24 16.58 3.26 -25.05
C ALA A 24 17.77 2.69 -24.27
N GLU A 25 17.97 3.16 -23.03
CA GLU A 25 18.97 2.56 -22.14
C GLU A 25 18.55 1.15 -21.71
N GLU A 26 19.53 0.33 -21.33
CA GLU A 26 19.28 -0.99 -20.73
C GLU A 26 18.32 -0.87 -19.54
N ASN A 27 17.27 -1.69 -19.50
CA ASN A 27 16.19 -1.66 -18.50
C ASN A 27 15.31 -0.41 -18.47
N HIS A 28 15.48 0.52 -19.41
CA HIS A 28 14.65 1.72 -19.52
C HIS A 28 13.85 1.76 -20.83
N LYS A 29 12.84 2.62 -20.87
CA LYS A 29 11.99 2.86 -22.06
C LYS A 29 12.43 4.10 -22.84
N GLN A 30 13.41 4.83 -22.33
CA GLN A 30 13.82 6.14 -22.83
C GLN A 30 15.35 6.14 -22.94
N CYS A 31 15.92 6.97 -23.82
CA CYS A 31 17.36 7.20 -23.89
C CYS A 31 17.85 8.02 -22.70
N ARG A 32 19.18 8.02 -22.45
CA ARG A 32 19.81 8.81 -21.39
C ARG A 32 19.34 10.26 -21.34
N ILE A 33 19.35 10.95 -22.49
CA ILE A 33 18.96 12.37 -22.59
C ILE A 33 17.50 12.58 -22.15
N CYS A 34 16.58 11.72 -22.59
CA CYS A 34 15.17 11.83 -22.21
C CYS A 34 14.92 11.42 -20.75
N LEU A 35 15.71 10.48 -20.22
CA LEU A 35 15.67 10.11 -18.81
C LEU A 35 16.15 11.27 -17.94
N ASP A 36 17.27 11.89 -18.27
CA ASP A 36 17.85 12.99 -17.51
C ASP A 36 16.90 14.20 -17.51
N LYS A 37 16.38 14.60 -18.67
CA LYS A 37 15.35 15.65 -18.77
C LYS A 37 14.13 15.36 -17.90
N LYS A 38 13.67 14.10 -17.89
CA LYS A 38 12.54 13.69 -17.06
C LYS A 38 12.89 13.75 -15.57
N ASN A 39 14.08 13.29 -15.20
CA ASN A 39 14.55 13.29 -13.81
C ASN A 39 14.70 14.71 -13.28
N ASP A 40 15.28 15.62 -14.07
CA ASP A 40 15.41 17.04 -13.72
C ASP A 40 14.06 17.72 -13.58
N TYR A 41 13.14 17.48 -14.53
CA TYR A 41 11.77 17.97 -14.41
C TYR A 41 11.09 17.45 -13.13
N GLU A 42 11.20 16.15 -12.82
CA GLU A 42 10.63 15.59 -11.60
C GLU A 42 11.29 16.15 -10.32
N LYS A 43 12.61 16.33 -10.31
CA LYS A 43 13.37 16.92 -9.20
C LYS A 43 12.93 18.35 -8.94
N ASN A 44 12.90 19.17 -9.99
CA ASN A 44 12.48 20.57 -9.93
C ASN A 44 11.01 20.68 -9.54
N ARG A 45 10.12 19.88 -10.12
CA ARG A 45 8.70 19.85 -9.73
C ARG A 45 8.51 19.44 -8.28
N ARG A 46 9.27 18.46 -7.78
CA ARG A 46 9.23 18.10 -6.36
C ARG A 46 9.69 19.28 -5.51
N ALA A 47 10.78 19.95 -5.88
CA ALA A 47 11.39 21.03 -5.10
C ALA A 47 10.63 22.38 -5.15
N ALA A 48 9.94 22.66 -6.26
CA ALA A 48 9.34 23.96 -6.55
C ALA A 48 8.16 24.34 -5.65
N ASP A 49 7.46 23.35 -5.07
CA ASP A 49 6.28 23.63 -4.24
C ASP A 49 6.21 22.70 -3.01
N PRO A 50 6.91 23.08 -1.92
CA PRO A 50 6.81 22.38 -0.64
C PRO A 50 5.39 22.35 -0.08
N GLU A 51 4.58 23.38 -0.31
CA GLU A 51 3.20 23.46 0.18
C GLU A 51 2.31 22.46 -0.55
N HIS A 52 2.41 22.36 -1.87
CA HIS A 52 1.70 21.34 -2.64
C HIS A 52 2.11 19.92 -2.21
N ARG A 53 3.41 19.69 -1.97
CA ARG A 53 3.89 18.40 -1.46
C ARG A 53 3.30 18.08 -0.09
N GLN A 54 3.25 19.06 0.80
CA GLN A 54 2.66 18.93 2.13
C GLN A 54 1.16 18.64 2.04
N ALA A 55 0.44 19.40 1.20
CA ALA A 55 -0.99 19.21 0.94
C ALA A 55 -1.29 17.80 0.39
N LEU A 56 -0.46 17.28 -0.52
CA LEU A 56 -0.58 15.91 -1.02
C LEU A 56 -0.36 14.87 0.08
N ARG A 57 0.66 15.05 0.93
CA ARG A 57 0.93 14.15 2.07
C ARG A 57 -0.22 14.16 3.06
N ASP A 58 -0.76 15.32 3.38
CA ASP A 58 -1.89 15.47 4.28
C ASP A 58 -3.15 14.85 3.69
N SER A 59 -3.39 15.03 2.39
CA SER A 59 -4.49 14.37 1.68
C SER A 59 -4.36 12.84 1.72
N GLN A 60 -3.17 12.30 1.45
CA GLN A 60 -2.89 10.87 1.54
C GLN A 60 -3.07 10.34 2.96
N ARG A 61 -2.60 11.08 3.97
CA ARG A 61 -2.78 10.73 5.40
C ARG A 61 -4.25 10.69 5.78
N ARG A 62 -5.01 11.72 5.41
CA ARG A 62 -6.48 11.78 5.64
C ARG A 62 -7.18 10.60 4.99
N HIS A 63 -6.86 10.33 3.72
CA HIS A 63 -7.45 9.21 2.99
C HIS A 63 -7.12 7.87 3.65
N LYS A 64 -5.85 7.63 4.01
CA LYS A 64 -5.43 6.41 4.71
C LYS A 64 -6.19 6.23 6.03
N ASN A 65 -6.25 7.28 6.84
CA ASN A 65 -6.88 7.21 8.16
C ASN A 65 -8.38 6.94 8.05
N ARG A 66 -9.07 7.61 7.10
CA ARG A 66 -10.49 7.37 6.83
C ARG A 66 -10.75 5.91 6.46
N THR A 67 -10.05 5.40 5.45
CA THR A 67 -10.23 4.01 5.00
C THR A 67 -9.85 3.00 6.08
N ARG A 68 -8.82 3.29 6.89
CA ARG A 68 -8.47 2.46 8.05
C ARG A 68 -9.60 2.39 9.06
N ASN A 69 -10.17 3.53 9.43
CA ASN A 69 -11.22 3.61 10.46
C ASN A 69 -12.51 2.94 9.97
N GLU A 70 -12.86 3.08 8.70
CA GLU A 70 -13.96 2.32 8.08
C GLU A 70 -13.73 0.81 8.19
N ALA A 71 -12.52 0.33 7.86
CA ALA A 71 -12.18 -1.08 7.94
C ALA A 71 -12.16 -1.61 9.39
N LEU A 72 -11.68 -0.81 10.36
CA LEU A 72 -11.75 -1.15 11.78
C LEU A 72 -13.21 -1.30 12.25
N LYS A 73 -14.06 -0.31 11.95
CA LYS A 73 -15.48 -0.32 12.31
C LYS A 73 -16.19 -1.54 11.74
N LEU A 74 -15.87 -1.88 10.49
CA LEU A 74 -16.44 -3.03 9.79
C LEU A 74 -16.09 -4.38 10.43
N LEU A 75 -14.94 -4.46 11.11
CA LEU A 75 -14.49 -5.63 11.85
C LEU A 75 -14.76 -5.53 13.36
N GLY A 76 -15.64 -4.60 13.78
CA GLY A 76 -16.15 -4.47 15.15
C GLY A 76 -15.54 -3.34 15.98
N GLY A 77 -14.46 -2.70 15.53
CA GLY A 77 -13.90 -1.49 16.16
C GLY A 77 -13.35 -1.67 17.56
N LYS A 78 -13.06 -2.90 17.98
CA LYS A 78 -12.48 -3.20 19.30
C LYS A 78 -11.57 -4.41 19.25
N CYS A 79 -10.61 -4.47 20.17
CA CYS A 79 -9.77 -5.64 20.37
C CYS A 79 -10.64 -6.84 20.75
N GLU A 80 -10.52 -7.94 20.00
CA GLU A 80 -11.24 -9.19 20.26
C GLU A 80 -10.85 -9.79 21.63
N CYS A 81 -9.61 -9.56 22.06
CA CYS A 81 -9.06 -10.03 23.34
C CYS A 81 -9.45 -9.11 24.51
N CYS A 82 -8.74 -7.98 24.70
CA CYS A 82 -8.88 -7.10 25.87
C CYS A 82 -9.94 -5.98 25.75
N LYS A 83 -10.74 -5.97 24.67
CA LYS A 83 -11.82 -4.99 24.43
C LYS A 83 -11.39 -3.52 24.29
N GLU A 84 -10.09 -3.21 24.18
CA GLU A 84 -9.58 -1.89 23.77
C GLU A 84 -10.34 -1.33 22.57
N THR A 85 -10.68 -0.05 22.59
CA THR A 85 -11.52 0.63 21.59
C THR A 85 -10.83 1.84 20.96
N ILE A 86 -9.71 2.31 21.52
CA ILE A 86 -8.94 3.44 20.98
C ILE A 86 -8.31 3.02 19.65
N ASN A 87 -8.77 3.62 18.56
CA ASN A 87 -8.40 3.25 17.19
C ASN A 87 -6.89 3.24 16.95
N GLU A 88 -6.13 4.10 17.60
CA GLU A 88 -4.67 4.22 17.52
C GLU A 88 -3.97 2.98 18.08
N PHE A 89 -4.57 2.32 19.07
CA PHE A 89 -4.05 1.09 19.67
C PHE A 89 -4.44 -0.16 18.89
N LEU A 90 -5.40 -0.08 17.97
CA LEU A 90 -5.91 -1.21 17.22
C LEU A 90 -5.04 -1.58 16.00
N THR A 91 -5.04 -2.85 15.63
CA THR A 91 -4.35 -3.40 14.48
C THR A 91 -5.14 -4.56 13.87
N PHE A 92 -4.81 -4.91 12.63
CA PHE A 92 -5.45 -5.99 11.88
C PHE A 92 -4.58 -7.24 11.99
N ASP A 93 -5.13 -8.33 12.49
CA ASP A 93 -4.45 -9.61 12.68
C ASP A 93 -5.06 -10.71 11.79
N HIS A 94 -4.20 -11.60 11.29
CA HIS A 94 -4.58 -12.77 10.49
C HIS A 94 -4.94 -13.93 11.42
N LYS A 95 -6.24 -14.26 11.51
CA LYS A 95 -6.76 -15.30 12.43
C LYS A 95 -6.07 -16.66 12.27
N TYR A 96 -5.70 -17.02 11.03
CA TYR A 96 -5.19 -18.35 10.68
C TYR A 96 -3.66 -18.40 10.54
N LYS A 97 -2.94 -17.36 10.99
CA LYS A 97 -1.47 -17.23 10.84
C LYS A 97 -0.99 -17.36 9.38
N ASP A 98 -1.87 -17.15 8.40
CA ASP A 98 -1.64 -17.26 6.95
C ASP A 98 -1.12 -15.96 6.32
N GLY A 99 -0.69 -15.00 7.15
CA GLY A 99 -0.25 -13.67 6.71
C GLY A 99 0.92 -13.70 5.71
N ASN A 100 1.81 -14.69 5.82
CA ASN A 100 2.92 -14.86 4.88
C ASN A 100 2.42 -15.24 3.48
N GLU A 101 1.48 -16.18 3.38
CA GLU A 101 0.91 -16.58 2.10
C GLU A 101 0.06 -15.47 1.49
N HIS A 102 -0.73 -14.80 2.32
CA HIS A 102 -1.52 -13.64 1.92
C HIS A 102 -0.61 -12.56 1.32
N ARG A 103 0.51 -12.23 1.98
CA ARG A 103 1.48 -11.25 1.48
C ARG A 103 2.12 -11.66 0.16
N LYS A 104 2.45 -12.95 -0.02
CA LYS A 104 2.97 -13.48 -1.28
C LYS A 104 1.96 -13.34 -2.43
N LYS A 105 0.69 -13.68 -2.19
CA LYS A 105 -0.37 -13.65 -3.22
C LYS A 105 -0.74 -12.24 -3.65
N LEU A 106 -0.79 -11.29 -2.72
CA LEU A 106 -1.31 -9.95 -2.99
C LEU A 106 -0.26 -8.85 -3.16
N ARG A 107 1.02 -9.15 -2.87
CA ARG A 107 2.14 -8.21 -2.98
C ARG A 107 1.80 -6.88 -2.28
N HIS A 108 1.80 -5.75 -3.02
CA HIS A 108 1.53 -4.42 -2.50
C HIS A 108 0.11 -4.20 -1.96
N PHE A 109 -0.83 -5.12 -2.23
CA PHE A 109 -2.21 -5.02 -1.75
C PHE A 109 -2.46 -5.75 -0.43
N ALA A 110 -1.44 -6.40 0.14
CA ALA A 110 -1.53 -7.13 1.41
C ALA A 110 -1.39 -6.24 2.66
N THR A 111 -1.03 -4.97 2.51
CA THR A 111 -0.74 -4.06 3.62
C THR A 111 -1.35 -2.67 3.42
N GLY A 112 -1.42 -1.89 4.51
CA GLY A 112 -1.82 -0.48 4.50
C GLY A 112 -3.17 -0.22 3.83
N VAL A 113 -3.26 0.86 3.04
CA VAL A 113 -4.50 1.28 2.35
C VAL A 113 -5.00 0.21 1.38
N GLY A 114 -4.10 -0.56 0.75
CA GLY A 114 -4.46 -1.65 -0.14
C GLY A 114 -5.27 -2.72 0.58
N LEU A 115 -4.77 -3.17 1.74
CA LEU A 115 -5.48 -4.13 2.59
C LEU A 115 -6.84 -3.59 3.04
N TYR A 116 -6.88 -2.36 3.58
CA TYR A 116 -8.14 -1.78 4.08
C TYR A 116 -9.21 -1.74 2.98
N ARG A 117 -8.83 -1.28 1.77
CA ARG A 117 -9.74 -1.25 0.61
C ARG A 117 -10.24 -2.63 0.19
N ARG A 118 -9.46 -3.70 0.41
CA ARG A 118 -9.91 -5.07 0.13
C ARG A 118 -10.86 -5.55 1.21
N LEU A 119 -10.55 -5.31 2.49
CA LEU A 119 -11.46 -5.62 3.59
C LEU A 119 -12.81 -4.93 3.43
N LEU A 120 -12.85 -3.70 2.93
CA LEU A 120 -14.11 -3.00 2.65
C LEU A 120 -14.95 -3.63 1.51
N ARG A 121 -14.33 -4.42 0.62
CA ARG A 121 -14.99 -4.96 -0.59
C ARG A 121 -15.22 -6.47 -0.57
N ASP A 122 -14.36 -7.20 0.13
CA ASP A 122 -14.29 -8.65 0.07
C ASP A 122 -14.73 -9.26 1.40
N ALA A 123 -15.95 -9.78 1.42
CA ALA A 123 -16.55 -10.38 2.60
C ALA A 123 -15.82 -11.64 3.07
N GLU A 124 -15.32 -12.47 2.16
CA GLU A 124 -14.61 -13.69 2.49
C GLU A 124 -13.23 -13.39 3.06
N LEU A 125 -12.56 -12.37 2.53
CA LEU A 125 -11.32 -11.88 3.12
C LEU A 125 -11.53 -11.40 4.55
N ARG A 126 -12.59 -10.64 4.83
CA ARG A 126 -12.88 -10.13 6.18
C ARG A 126 -12.96 -11.24 7.22
N LYS A 127 -13.54 -12.40 6.89
CA LYS A 127 -13.66 -13.54 7.81
C LYS A 127 -12.30 -14.03 8.33
N LYS A 128 -11.22 -13.80 7.58
CA LYS A 128 -9.84 -14.19 7.93
C LYS A 128 -9.12 -13.21 8.84
N PHE A 129 -9.72 -12.04 9.11
CA PHE A 129 -9.12 -11.01 9.94
C PHE A 129 -9.89 -10.82 11.24
N ARG A 130 -9.17 -10.38 12.28
CA ARG A 130 -9.72 -9.82 13.51
C ARG A 130 -9.06 -8.50 13.85
N ILE A 131 -9.68 -7.76 14.75
CA ILE A 131 -9.08 -6.57 15.36
C ILE A 131 -8.47 -6.96 16.70
N LEU A 132 -7.22 -6.57 16.91
CA LEU A 132 -6.51 -6.69 18.19
C LEU A 132 -5.92 -5.33 18.56
N CYS A 133 -5.61 -5.10 19.84
CA CYS A 133 -4.66 -4.04 20.17
C CYS A 133 -3.22 -4.48 19.86
N TRP A 134 -2.29 -3.54 19.73
CA TRP A 134 -0.88 -3.85 19.45
C TRP A 134 -0.28 -4.84 20.44
N ASN A 135 -0.56 -4.69 21.73
CA ASN A 135 0.00 -5.58 22.76
C ASN A 135 -0.55 -7.01 22.64
N CYS A 136 -1.87 -7.16 22.42
CA CYS A 136 -2.47 -8.48 22.22
C CYS A 136 -1.96 -9.14 20.94
N ASN A 137 -1.83 -8.37 19.85
CA ASN A 137 -1.28 -8.86 18.59
C ASN A 137 0.16 -9.34 18.75
N CYS A 138 1.01 -8.54 19.39
CA CYS A 138 2.40 -8.90 19.66
C CYS A 138 2.50 -10.16 20.54
N SER A 139 1.71 -10.24 21.61
CA SER A 139 1.72 -11.40 22.49
C SER A 139 1.38 -12.69 21.75
N ILE A 140 0.31 -12.69 20.95
CA ILE A 140 -0.09 -13.87 20.16
C ILE A 140 0.96 -14.21 19.09
N GLY A 141 1.55 -13.19 18.45
CA GLY A 141 2.57 -13.39 17.44
C GLY A 141 3.87 -14.00 17.98
N ILE A 142 4.29 -13.60 19.19
CA ILE A 142 5.56 -14.01 19.80
C ILE A 142 5.39 -15.25 20.67
N HIS A 143 4.39 -15.25 21.56
CA HIS A 143 4.19 -16.29 22.59
C HIS A 143 3.08 -17.28 22.24
N GLY A 144 2.37 -17.09 21.12
CA GLY A 144 1.27 -17.96 20.69
C GLY A 144 -0.06 -17.74 21.44
N HIS A 145 -0.06 -16.99 22.54
CA HIS A 145 -1.23 -16.68 23.36
C HIS A 145 -1.20 -15.23 23.86
N CYS A 146 -2.31 -14.74 24.43
CA CYS A 146 -2.35 -13.46 25.12
C CYS A 146 -2.65 -13.69 26.61
N PRO A 147 -1.88 -13.09 27.55
CA PRO A 147 -2.11 -13.23 28.99
C PRO A 147 -3.51 -12.85 29.47
N HIS A 148 -4.27 -12.06 28.71
CA HIS A 148 -5.66 -11.76 29.02
C HIS A 148 -6.62 -12.95 28.84
N GLN A 149 -6.20 -14.02 28.16
CA GLN A 149 -7.02 -15.21 27.93
C GLN A 149 -6.94 -16.22 29.08
N GLU A 150 -5.98 -16.05 29.99
CA GLU A 150 -5.74 -16.89 31.17
C GLU A 150 -6.19 -16.22 32.47
N ARG A 151 -6.90 -15.09 32.35
CA ARG A 151 -7.43 -14.31 33.47
C ARG A 151 -8.94 -14.48 33.61
#